data_AF-A0A938KRG1-F1
#
_entry.id   AF-A0A938KRG1-F1
#
_cell.length_a   1.000
_cell.length_b   1.000
_cell.length_c   1.000
_cell.angle_alpha   90.00
_cell.angle_beta   90.00
_cell.angle_gamma   90.00
#
_symmetry.space_group_name_H-M   'P 1'
#
loop_
_entity.id
_entity.type
_entity.pdbx_description
1 polymer ?
#
loop_
_entity_poly.entity_id
_entity_poly.type
_entity_poly.pdbx_seq_one_letter_code
_entity_poly.pdbx_strand_id
1 'polypeptide(L)'
;MAKPIQPVPPIVRLEARTILIRGASRLALFAVCLAIGFVVISSTYPQRRVLAKLEQQLAREEAARAGVQADRERHAIELRALREDPAYLEVRARDRLGLYLAGERVLRFRRED
;
A
#
# COMPACT_ATOMS: atom_id res chain seq x y z
N MET A 1 -51.98 38.95 -69.62
CA MET A 1 -52.38 38.04 -68.53
C MET A 1 -51.12 37.50 -67.86
N ALA A 2 -50.80 38.03 -66.68
CA ALA A 2 -49.60 37.65 -65.92
C ALA A 2 -49.89 36.39 -65.09
N LYS A 3 -49.03 35.37 -65.20
CA LYS A 3 -49.01 34.21 -64.30
C LYS A 3 -47.94 34.47 -63.23
N PRO A 4 -48.27 34.48 -61.93
CA PRO A 4 -47.29 34.82 -60.90
C PRO A 4 -46.25 33.70 -60.75
N ILE A 5 -45.01 34.15 -60.60
CA ILE A 5 -43.84 33.35 -60.25
C ILE A 5 -44.05 32.76 -58.86
N GLN A 6 -43.97 31.44 -58.73
CA GLN A 6 -44.04 30.75 -57.44
C GLN A 6 -42.80 31.11 -56.59
N PRO A 7 -42.96 31.45 -55.30
CA PRO A 7 -41.82 31.64 -54.41
C PRO A 7 -41.24 30.27 -54.03
N VAL A 8 -39.93 30.09 -54.23
CA VAL A 8 -39.17 28.94 -53.75
C VAL A 8 -38.52 29.30 -52.40
N PRO A 9 -38.88 28.64 -51.28
CA PRO A 9 -38.00 28.63 -50.09
C PRO A 9 -37.91 27.21 -49.44
N PRO A 10 -36.97 26.91 -48.51
CA PRO A 10 -35.63 27.42 -48.25
C PRO A 10 -34.64 26.23 -48.05
N ILE A 11 -34.12 25.65 -49.13
CA ILE A 11 -33.28 24.43 -49.09
C ILE A 11 -32.00 24.63 -48.25
N VAL A 12 -31.49 25.86 -48.23
CA VAL A 12 -30.26 26.28 -47.53
C VAL A 12 -30.36 26.18 -45.99
N ARG A 13 -31.57 26.32 -45.42
CA ARG A 13 -31.76 26.29 -43.95
C ARG A 13 -31.74 24.86 -43.38
N LEU A 14 -32.05 23.87 -44.21
CA LEU A 14 -32.04 22.46 -43.82
C LEU A 14 -30.62 21.90 -43.84
N GLU A 15 -29.81 22.23 -44.85
CA GLU A 15 -28.41 21.78 -44.96
C GLU A 15 -27.51 22.33 -43.84
N ALA A 16 -27.71 23.60 -43.46
CA ALA A 16 -26.97 24.23 -42.36
C ALA A 16 -27.20 23.51 -41.02
N ARG A 17 -28.41 22.97 -40.79
CA ARG A 17 -28.72 22.18 -39.59
C ARG A 17 -28.05 20.82 -39.62
N THR A 18 -27.97 20.17 -40.78
CA THR A 18 -27.34 18.85 -40.91
C THR A 18 -25.84 18.90 -40.63
N ILE A 19 -25.15 19.97 -41.06
CA ILE A 19 -23.71 20.16 -40.81
C ILE A 19 -23.44 20.44 -39.33
N LEU A 20 -24.26 21.30 -38.70
CA LEU A 20 -24.17 21.57 -37.26
C LEU A 20 -24.41 20.31 -36.41
N ILE A 21 -25.42 19.51 -36.76
CA ILE A 21 -25.73 18.25 -36.06
C ILE A 21 -24.58 17.23 -36.23
N ARG A 22 -23.97 17.17 -37.41
CA ARG A 22 -22.85 16.24 -37.70
C ARG A 22 -21.54 16.66 -37.03
N GLY A 23 -21.32 17.96 -36.80
CA GLY A 23 -20.21 18.47 -35.99
C GLY A 23 -20.43 18.28 -34.49
N ALA A 24 -21.65 18.56 -34.02
CA ALA A 24 -22.03 18.38 -32.62
C ALA A 24 -21.95 16.91 -32.17
N SER A 25 -22.31 15.97 -33.04
CA SER A 25 -22.23 14.54 -32.71
C SER A 25 -20.79 14.04 -32.54
N ARG A 26 -19.83 14.54 -33.33
CA ARG A 26 -18.41 14.21 -33.16
C ARG A 26 -17.85 14.77 -31.86
N LEU A 27 -18.16 16.03 -31.53
CA LEU A 27 -17.78 16.65 -30.27
C LEU A 27 -18.39 15.91 -29.07
N ALA A 28 -19.66 15.52 -29.16
CA ALA A 28 -20.31 14.73 -28.12
C ALA A 28 -19.63 13.36 -27.93
N LEU A 29 -19.27 12.68 -29.02
CA LEU A 29 -18.52 11.42 -28.96
C LEU A 29 -17.15 11.59 -28.28
N PHE A 30 -16.39 12.62 -28.64
CA PHE A 30 -15.11 12.90 -27.98
C PHE A 30 -15.28 13.23 -26.49
N ALA A 31 -16.30 14.01 -26.13
CA ALA A 31 -16.61 14.32 -24.74
C ALA A 31 -16.96 13.07 -23.93
N VAL A 32 -17.73 12.15 -24.51
CA VAL A 32 -18.07 10.86 -23.88
C VAL A 32 -16.83 9.98 -23.72
N CYS A 33 -15.98 9.88 -24.74
CA CYS A 33 -14.73 9.13 -24.64
C CYS A 33 -13.80 9.69 -23.55
N LEU A 34 -13.67 11.01 -23.46
CA LEU A 34 -12.88 11.68 -22.41
C LEU A 34 -13.46 11.44 -21.02
N ALA A 35 -14.79 11.52 -20.88
CA ALA A 35 -15.45 11.26 -19.60
C ALA A 35 -15.24 9.81 -19.12
N ILE A 36 -15.36 8.83 -20.02
CA ILE A 36 -15.09 7.42 -19.69
C ILE A 36 -13.62 7.23 -19.30
N GLY A 37 -12.69 7.79 -20.07
CA GLY A 37 -11.25 7.74 -19.76
C GLY A 37 -10.95 8.34 -18.38
N PHE A 38 -11.55 9.48 -18.05
CA PHE A 38 -11.39 10.15 -16.76
C PHE A 38 -11.91 9.29 -15.60
N VAL A 39 -13.08 8.66 -15.76
CA VAL A 39 -13.66 7.78 -14.74
C VAL A 39 -12.73 6.59 -14.45
N VAL A 40 -12.18 5.94 -15.49
CA VAL A 40 -11.25 4.81 -15.34
C VAL A 40 -9.97 5.23 -14.60
N ILE A 41 -9.40 6.39 -14.94
CA ILE A 41 -8.21 6.93 -14.26
C ILE A 41 -8.53 7.26 -12.80
N SER A 42 -9.68 7.89 -12.54
CA SER A 42 -10.12 8.21 -11.17
C SER A 42 -10.42 6.96 -10.32
N SER A 43 -10.80 5.84 -10.94
CA SER A 43 -11.11 4.58 -10.24
C SER A 43 -9.84 3.77 -9.92
N THR A 44 -8.85 3.82 -10.81
CA THR A 44 -7.59 3.07 -10.64
C THR A 44 -6.62 3.73 -9.67
N TYR A 45 -6.65 5.07 -9.54
CA TYR A 45 -5.81 5.80 -8.60
C TYR A 45 -6.06 5.48 -7.10
N PRO A 46 -7.31 5.46 -6.59
CA PRO A 46 -7.57 5.09 -5.20
C PRO A 46 -7.24 3.62 -4.91
N GLN A 47 -7.45 2.71 -5.88
CA GLN A 47 -7.09 1.30 -5.71
C GLN A 47 -5.59 1.10 -5.45
N ARG A 48 -4.73 1.79 -6.20
CA ARG A 48 -3.28 1.71 -5.98
C ARG A 48 -2.84 2.25 -4.62
N ARG A 49 -3.49 3.32 -4.13
CA ARG A 49 -3.21 3.87 -2.80
C ARG A 49 -3.61 2.92 -1.67
N VAL A 50 -4.75 2.25 -1.81
CA VAL A 50 -5.20 1.24 -0.84
C VAL A 50 -4.24 0.06 -0.83
N LEU A 51 -3.84 -0.42 -2.00
CA LEU A 51 -2.89 -1.54 -2.12
C LEU A 51 -1.54 -1.23 -1.48
N ALA A 52 -0.97 -0.05 -1.77
CA ALA A 52 0.28 0.40 -1.15
C ALA A 52 0.17 0.54 0.39
N LYS A 53 -1.01 0.95 0.90
CA LYS A 53 -1.23 1.05 2.35
C LYS A 53 -1.29 -0.34 3.00
N LEU A 54 -1.95 -1.31 2.36
CA LEU A 54 -2.00 -2.69 2.86
C LEU A 54 -0.62 -3.35 2.81
N GLU A 55 0.14 -3.18 1.73
CA GLU A 55 1.51 -3.68 1.62
C GLU A 55 2.41 -3.09 2.72
N GLN A 56 2.28 -1.80 3.00
CA GLN A 56 3.04 -1.15 4.08
C GLN A 56 2.62 -1.67 5.46
N GLN A 57 1.34 -1.97 5.68
CA GLN A 57 0.88 -2.59 6.93
C GLN A 57 1.40 -4.01 7.08
N LEU A 58 1.37 -4.80 6.01
CA LEU A 58 1.90 -6.16 5.98
C LEU A 58 3.39 -6.17 6.33
N ALA A 59 4.20 -5.31 5.70
CA ALA A 59 5.63 -5.21 5.97
C ALA A 59 5.94 -4.83 7.43
N ARG A 60 5.11 -3.97 8.04
CA ARG A 60 5.25 -3.61 9.47
C ARG A 60 4.93 -4.78 10.38
N GLU A 61 3.85 -5.49 10.10
CA GLU A 61 3.45 -6.68 10.87
C GLU A 61 4.46 -7.82 10.73
N GLU A 62 5.01 -8.04 9.54
CA GLU A 62 6.06 -9.03 9.31
C GLU A 62 7.34 -8.68 10.06
N ALA A 63 7.76 -7.41 10.05
CA ALA A 63 8.91 -6.96 10.84
C ALA A 63 8.68 -7.15 12.35
N ALA A 64 7.47 -6.86 12.84
CA ALA A 64 7.10 -7.09 14.24
C ALA A 64 7.11 -8.59 14.59
N ARG A 65 6.56 -9.45 13.71
CA ARG A 65 6.56 -10.91 13.89
C ARG A 65 7.96 -11.49 13.91
N ALA A 66 8.87 -11.00 13.06
CA ALA A 66 10.26 -11.44 13.04
C ALA A 66 10.97 -11.17 14.38
N GLY A 67 10.73 -9.99 14.98
CA GLY A 67 11.25 -9.66 16.31
C GLY A 67 10.72 -10.60 17.40
N VAL A 68 9.40 -10.81 17.43
CA VAL A 68 8.77 -11.71 18.41
C VAL A 68 9.23 -13.16 18.26
N GLN A 69 9.48 -13.61 17.03
CA GLN A 69 9.96 -14.97 16.78
C GLN A 69 11.40 -15.17 17.27
N ALA A 70 12.28 -14.19 17.04
CA ALA A 70 13.64 -14.21 17.58
C ALA A 70 13.65 -14.21 19.13
N ASP A 71 12.77 -13.44 19.75
CA ASP A 71 12.65 -13.42 21.22
C ASP A 71 12.11 -14.74 21.76
N ARG A 72 11.13 -15.36 21.07
CA ARG A 72 10.62 -16.69 21.42
C ARG A 72 11.69 -17.76 21.33
N GLU A 73 12.51 -17.75 20.29
CA GLU A 73 13.62 -18.70 20.12
C GLU A 73 14.66 -18.53 21.23
N ARG A 74 15.03 -17.30 21.57
CA ARG A 74 15.94 -17.01 22.69
C ARG A 74 15.40 -17.56 24.01
N HIS A 75 14.14 -17.29 24.32
CA HIS A 75 13.52 -17.79 25.55
C HIS A 75 13.36 -19.31 25.57
N ALA A 76 13.08 -19.93 24.42
CA ALA A 76 13.00 -21.38 24.32
C ALA A 76 14.37 -22.04 24.59
N ILE A 77 15.44 -21.50 24.02
CA ILE A 77 16.82 -21.96 24.26
C ILE A 77 17.19 -21.76 25.74
N GLU A 78 16.86 -20.60 26.31
CA GLU A 78 17.14 -20.28 27.71
C GLU A 78 16.38 -21.21 28.67
N LEU A 79 15.10 -21.48 28.42
CA LEU A 79 14.29 -22.43 29.20
C LEU A 79 14.83 -23.86 29.10
N ARG A 80 15.32 -24.24 27.92
CA ARG A 80 15.95 -25.55 27.72
C ARG A 80 17.26 -25.66 28.49
N ALA A 81 18.12 -24.64 28.42
CA ALA A 81 19.37 -24.58 29.19
C ALA A 81 19.12 -24.62 30.71
N LEU A 82 18.08 -23.94 31.20
CA LEU A 82 17.66 -24.00 32.60
C LEU A 82 17.19 -25.39 33.05
N ARG A 83 16.66 -26.20 32.13
CA ARG A 83 16.12 -27.55 32.43
C ARG A 83 17.15 -28.66 32.29
N GLU A 84 18.02 -28.56 31.28
CA GLU A 84 18.90 -29.66 30.87
C GLU A 84 20.33 -29.53 31.43
N ASP A 85 20.78 -28.34 31.84
CA ASP A 85 22.18 -28.12 32.27
C ASP A 85 22.31 -27.60 33.73
N PRO A 86 22.77 -28.44 34.68
CA PRO A 86 23.00 -28.02 36.06
C PRO A 86 24.14 -26.99 36.18
N ALA A 87 25.11 -26.98 35.25
CA ALA A 87 26.21 -26.02 35.28
C ALA A 87 25.73 -24.60 34.91
N TYR A 88 24.76 -24.49 33.99
CA TYR A 88 24.15 -23.22 33.63
C TYR A 88 23.38 -22.58 34.81
N LEU A 89 22.68 -23.41 35.59
CA LEU A 89 22.00 -22.95 36.81
C LEU A 89 22.98 -22.43 37.86
N GLU A 90 24.12 -23.10 38.04
CA GLU A 90 25.15 -22.67 38.99
C GLU A 90 25.75 -21.32 38.61
N VAL A 91 26.11 -21.15 37.33
CA VAL A 91 26.64 -19.87 36.80
C VAL A 91 25.62 -18.75 36.99
N ARG A 92 24.34 -18.99 36.69
CA ARG A 92 23.29 -17.97 36.81
C ARG A 92 22.93 -17.64 38.26
N ALA A 93 22.91 -18.64 39.14
CA ALA A 93 22.72 -18.43 40.56
C ALA A 93 23.89 -17.62 41.16
N ARG A 94 25.12 -17.94 40.75
CA ARG A 94 26.32 -17.21 41.19
C ARG A 94 26.38 -15.79 40.68
N ASP A 95 26.00 -15.53 39.43
CA ASP A 95 25.96 -14.16 38.92
C ASP A 95 24.91 -13.30 39.65
N ARG A 96 23.73 -13.85 39.96
CA ARG A 96 22.71 -13.19 40.80
C ARG A 96 23.20 -12.90 42.22
N LEU A 97 23.97 -13.81 42.81
CA LEU A 97 24.53 -13.66 44.15
C LEU A 97 25.84 -12.84 44.18
N GLY A 98 26.38 -12.46 43.01
CA GLY A 98 27.66 -11.76 42.89
C GLY A 98 28.86 -12.60 43.35
N LEU A 99 28.77 -13.92 43.26
CA LEU A 99 29.79 -14.86 43.73
C LEU A 99 30.70 -15.32 42.59
N TYR A 100 32.02 -15.27 42.81
CA TYR A 100 33.05 -15.63 41.83
C TYR A 100 33.92 -16.79 42.31
N LEU A 101 34.41 -17.62 41.39
CA LEU A 101 35.37 -18.68 41.70
C LEU A 101 36.76 -18.06 41.87
N ALA A 102 37.58 -18.69 42.71
CA ALA A 102 38.96 -18.30 42.87
C ALA A 102 39.71 -18.44 41.53
N GLY A 103 40.18 -17.32 40.97
CA GLY A 103 40.92 -17.27 39.70
C GLY A 103 40.09 -16.89 38.46
N GLU A 104 38.78 -16.68 38.61
CA GLU A 104 37.88 -16.36 37.49
C GLU A 104 37.91 -14.86 37.16
N ARG A 105 38.10 -14.49 35.88
CA ARG A 105 37.99 -13.08 35.42
C ARG A 105 36.63 -12.86 34.77
N VAL A 106 35.76 -12.11 35.45
CA VAL A 106 34.43 -11.75 34.92
C VAL A 106 34.46 -10.33 34.36
N LEU A 107 34.10 -10.20 33.08
CA LEU A 107 33.95 -8.90 32.40
C LEU A 107 32.48 -8.47 32.48
N ARG A 108 32.20 -7.42 33.26
CA ARG A 108 30.87 -6.80 33.32
C ARG A 108 30.83 -5.57 32.42
N PHE A 109 30.06 -5.65 31.34
CA PHE A 109 29.79 -4.51 30.49
C PHE A 109 28.72 -3.64 31.13
N ARG A 110 29.07 -2.39 31.50
CA ARG A 110 28.09 -1.38 31.88
C ARG A 110 27.41 -0.94 30.58
N ARG A 111 26.08 -1.13 30.48
CA ARG A 111 25.30 -0.44 29.45
C ARG A 111 25.29 1.04 29.83
N GLU A 112 25.85 1.88 28.97
CA GLU A 112 25.53 3.31 28.97
C GLU A 112 24.12 3.42 28.40
N ASP A 113 23.22 3.97 29.21
CA ASP A 113 21.84 4.30 28.84
C ASP A 113 21.79 5.50 27.89
#